data_AF-A0A848UZA8-F1
#
_entry.id   AF-A0A848UZA8-F1
#
_cell.length_a   1.000
_cell.length_b   1.000
_cell.length_c   1.000
_cell.angle_alpha   90.00
_cell.angle_beta   90.00
_cell.angle_gamma   90.00
#
_symmetry.space_group_name_H-M   'P 1'
#
loop_
_entity.id
_entity.type
_entity.pdbx_description
1 polymer ?
#
loop_
_entity_poly.entity_id
_entity_poly.type
_entity_poly.pdbx_seq_one_letter_code
_entity_poly.pdbx_strand_id
1 'polypeptide(L)'
;MKKWQKIVWILASYILLVALGYLTERSNFFQLFALFAALFAGYWWISKHKNAFNLKQIIIVGLLFRVSLLLMTPNLSDDFWRFIWDGRLLSAGNNPYLYLPEVSRDLPEVKALSLDGTVYENLNSKTYYTVYPPLNQAVFGIAAALGQQNIASEIFVLRMLVILAELATMLLLSKILTARRKPLNRHVVCIQPVSHC
;
A
#
# COMPACT_ATOMS: atom_id res chain seq x y z
N MET A 1 17.06 -23.13 -10.58
CA MET A 1 16.84 -22.15 -11.68
C MET A 1 18.15 -21.48 -12.06
N LYS A 2 18.44 -21.41 -13.37
CA LYS A 2 19.60 -20.69 -13.91
C LYS A 2 19.44 -19.18 -13.70
N LYS A 3 20.56 -18.44 -13.67
CA LYS A 3 20.56 -16.98 -13.42
C LYS A 3 19.67 -16.21 -14.41
N TRP A 4 19.75 -16.53 -15.71
CA TRP A 4 18.94 -15.86 -16.73
C TRP A 4 17.43 -16.10 -16.56
N GLN A 5 17.02 -17.32 -16.16
CA GLN A 5 15.61 -17.61 -15.86
C GLN A 5 15.07 -16.72 -14.74
N LYS A 6 15.88 -16.47 -13.68
CA LYS A 6 15.48 -15.57 -12.59
C LYS A 6 15.24 -14.15 -13.09
N ILE A 7 16.12 -13.64 -13.96
CA ILE A 7 16.02 -12.29 -14.53
C ILE A 7 14.75 -12.17 -15.37
N VAL A 8 14.46 -13.17 -16.22
CA VAL A 8 13.23 -13.19 -17.02
C VAL A 8 11.99 -13.12 -16.14
N TRP A 9 11.92 -13.92 -15.07
CA TRP A 9 10.78 -13.88 -14.14
C TRP A 9 10.64 -12.56 -13.39
N ILE A 10 11.76 -11.95 -12.97
CA ILE A 10 11.74 -10.64 -12.31
C ILE A 10 11.22 -9.57 -13.28
N LEU A 11 11.76 -9.52 -14.51
CA LEU A 11 11.36 -8.53 -15.50
C LEU A 11 9.89 -8.71 -15.93
N ALA A 12 9.46 -9.94 -16.19
CA ALA A 12 8.06 -10.23 -16.52
C ALA A 12 7.12 -9.78 -15.39
N SER A 13 7.44 -10.12 -14.14
CA SER A 13 6.63 -9.71 -12.98
C SER A 13 6.63 -8.20 -12.80
N TYR A 14 7.77 -7.55 -13.03
CA TYR A 14 7.89 -6.09 -12.97
C TYR A 14 7.01 -5.40 -14.01
N ILE A 15 7.05 -5.85 -15.27
CA ILE A 15 6.23 -5.31 -16.36
C ILE A 15 4.75 -5.47 -16.04
N LEU A 16 4.33 -6.66 -15.58
CA LEU A 16 2.94 -6.90 -15.17
C LEU A 16 2.52 -6.02 -13.99
N LEU A 17 3.41 -5.80 -13.02
CA LEU A 17 3.15 -4.94 -11.88
C LEU A 17 3.00 -3.46 -12.29
N VAL A 18 3.87 -2.97 -13.17
CA VAL A 18 3.78 -1.60 -13.70
C VAL A 18 2.51 -1.45 -14.54
N ALA A 19 2.15 -2.44 -15.36
CA ALA A 19 0.90 -2.43 -16.11
C ALA A 19 -0.32 -2.41 -15.17
N LEU A 20 -0.28 -3.19 -14.08
CA LEU A 20 -1.34 -3.22 -13.07
C LEU A 20 -1.48 -1.88 -12.34
N GLY A 21 -0.36 -1.24 -11.99
CA GLY A 21 -0.37 0.02 -11.25
C GLY A 21 -0.70 1.24 -12.11
N TYR A 22 0.02 1.42 -13.23
CA TYR A 22 0.00 2.65 -14.01
C TYR A 22 -0.97 2.62 -15.20
N LEU A 23 -1.27 1.43 -15.74
CA LEU A 23 -1.99 1.29 -17.01
C LEU A 23 -3.37 0.63 -16.86
N THR A 24 -3.82 0.37 -15.63
CA THR A 24 -5.09 -0.33 -15.37
C THR A 24 -5.99 0.53 -14.51
N GLU A 25 -7.14 0.92 -15.06
CA GLU A 25 -8.22 1.51 -14.27
C GLU A 25 -8.91 0.44 -13.43
N ARG A 26 -9.29 0.78 -12.19
CA ARG A 26 -9.98 -0.15 -11.28
C ARG A 26 -11.33 -0.67 -11.80
N SER A 27 -11.98 0.08 -12.70
CA SER A 27 -13.27 -0.29 -13.33
C SER A 27 -13.10 -1.37 -14.39
N ASN A 28 -11.89 -1.54 -14.95
CA ASN A 28 -11.59 -2.53 -15.96
C ASN A 28 -11.35 -3.91 -15.33
N PHE A 29 -12.46 -4.57 -14.98
CA PHE A 29 -12.44 -5.87 -14.32
C PHE A 29 -11.59 -6.92 -15.07
N PHE A 30 -11.72 -7.01 -16.40
CA PHE A 30 -11.02 -8.04 -17.18
C PHE A 30 -9.50 -7.83 -17.18
N GLN A 31 -9.03 -6.59 -17.37
CA GLN A 31 -7.61 -6.28 -17.32
C GLN A 31 -7.04 -6.49 -15.92
N LEU A 32 -7.74 -6.01 -14.89
CA LEU A 32 -7.36 -6.18 -13.49
C LEU A 32 -7.23 -7.66 -13.13
N PHE A 33 -8.27 -8.46 -13.44
CA PHE A 33 -8.30 -9.88 -13.17
C PHE A 33 -7.19 -10.63 -13.92
N ALA A 34 -6.99 -10.34 -15.21
CA ALA A 34 -5.97 -11.01 -16.01
C ALA A 34 -4.55 -10.73 -15.50
N LEU A 35 -4.22 -9.46 -15.20
CA LEU A 35 -2.90 -9.08 -14.68
C LEU A 35 -2.65 -9.67 -13.28
N PHE A 36 -3.65 -9.60 -12.40
CA PHE A 36 -3.56 -10.18 -11.06
C PHE A 36 -3.40 -11.71 -11.11
N ALA A 37 -4.20 -12.40 -11.94
CA ALA A 37 -4.11 -13.84 -12.15
C ALA A 37 -2.74 -14.25 -12.74
N ALA A 38 -2.19 -13.48 -13.70
CA ALA A 38 -0.87 -13.73 -14.27
C ALA A 38 0.24 -13.59 -13.22
N LEU A 39 0.22 -12.52 -12.41
CA LEU A 39 1.15 -12.34 -11.29
C LEU A 39 1.04 -13.48 -10.28
N PHE A 40 -0.18 -13.88 -9.92
CA PHE A 40 -0.42 -14.97 -9.00
C PHE A 40 0.06 -16.33 -9.55
N ALA A 41 -0.22 -16.63 -10.82
CA ALA A 41 0.26 -17.84 -11.48
C ALA A 41 1.80 -17.90 -11.52
N GLY A 42 2.45 -16.76 -11.82
CA GLY A 42 3.91 -16.63 -11.75
C GLY A 42 4.45 -16.89 -10.35
N TYR A 43 3.86 -16.28 -9.32
CA TYR A 43 4.19 -16.54 -7.91
C TYR A 43 4.04 -18.02 -7.57
N TRP A 44 2.89 -18.62 -7.92
CA TRP A 44 2.62 -20.03 -7.63
C TRP A 44 3.63 -20.95 -8.30
N TRP A 45 3.94 -20.72 -9.58
CA TRP A 45 4.95 -21.49 -10.32
C TRP A 45 6.34 -21.37 -9.68
N ILE A 46 6.77 -20.16 -9.30
CA ILE A 46 8.06 -19.92 -8.62
C ILE A 46 8.07 -20.64 -7.25
N SER A 47 6.96 -20.60 -6.51
CA SER A 47 6.85 -21.22 -5.18
C SER A 47 7.03 -22.75 -5.19
N LYS A 48 6.69 -23.42 -6.30
CA LYS A 48 6.89 -24.86 -6.48
C LYS A 48 8.36 -25.24 -6.69
N HIS A 49 9.19 -24.29 -7.12
CA HIS A 49 10.61 -24.53 -7.38
C HIS A 49 11.44 -24.26 -6.12
N LYS A 50 11.83 -25.34 -5.43
CA LYS A 50 12.73 -25.26 -4.26
C LYS A 50 14.00 -24.50 -4.62
N ASN A 51 14.42 -23.58 -3.74
CA ASN A 51 15.62 -22.74 -3.91
C ASN A 51 15.61 -21.87 -5.19
N ALA A 52 14.42 -21.55 -5.75
CA ALA A 52 14.30 -20.60 -6.87
C ALA A 52 14.93 -19.24 -6.51
N PHE A 53 14.58 -18.71 -5.35
CA PHE A 53 15.15 -17.50 -4.78
C PHE A 53 15.51 -17.72 -3.32
N ASN A 54 16.62 -17.13 -2.87
CA ASN A 54 16.92 -17.06 -1.44
C ASN A 54 16.20 -15.86 -0.80
N LEU A 55 16.11 -15.84 0.53
CA LEU A 55 15.38 -14.79 1.25
C LEU A 55 15.88 -13.38 0.92
N LYS A 56 17.21 -13.18 0.82
CA LYS A 56 17.80 -11.89 0.47
C LYS A 56 17.35 -11.42 -0.92
N GLN A 57 17.29 -12.32 -1.90
CA GLN A 57 16.81 -12.02 -3.25
C GLN A 57 15.32 -11.63 -3.25
N ILE A 58 14.49 -12.36 -2.49
CA ILE A 58 13.06 -12.06 -2.37
C ILE A 58 12.84 -10.67 -1.77
N ILE A 59 13.55 -10.34 -0.69
CA ILE A 59 13.45 -9.03 -0.04
C ILE A 59 13.90 -7.91 -1.00
N ILE A 60 15.04 -8.07 -1.68
CA ILE A 60 15.55 -7.05 -2.60
C ILE A 60 14.57 -6.85 -3.77
N VAL A 61 14.11 -7.92 -4.40
CA VAL A 61 13.16 -7.84 -5.53
C VAL A 61 11.84 -7.23 -5.08
N GLY A 62 11.30 -7.66 -3.93
CA GLY A 62 10.08 -7.11 -3.35
C GLY A 62 10.21 -5.61 -3.05
N LEU A 63 11.34 -5.18 -2.48
CA LEU A 63 11.60 -3.77 -2.21
C LEU A 63 11.69 -2.95 -3.51
N LEU A 64 12.38 -3.46 -4.54
CA LEU A 64 12.44 -2.80 -5.86
C LEU A 64 11.04 -2.62 -6.46
N PHE A 65 10.18 -3.65 -6.35
CA PHE A 65 8.79 -3.57 -6.80
C PHE A 65 8.00 -2.51 -6.02
N ARG A 66 8.18 -2.42 -4.70
CA ARG A 66 7.53 -1.38 -3.89
C ARG A 66 8.01 0.03 -4.20
N VAL A 67 9.32 0.22 -4.36
CA VAL A 67 9.91 1.52 -4.71
C VAL A 67 9.44 1.97 -6.09
N SER A 68 9.27 1.06 -7.05
CA SER A 68 8.77 1.41 -8.39
C SER A 68 7.36 1.98 -8.40
N LEU A 69 6.56 1.64 -7.39
CA LEU A 69 5.20 2.14 -7.24
C LEU A 69 5.14 3.38 -6.36
N LEU A 70 6.25 3.87 -5.80
CA LEU A 70 6.24 4.92 -4.77
C LEU A 70 5.66 6.25 -5.28
N LEU A 71 5.92 6.60 -6.54
CA LEU A 71 5.50 7.85 -7.17
C LEU A 71 4.16 7.76 -7.93
N MET A 72 3.53 6.58 -7.96
CA MET A 72 2.26 6.37 -8.66
C MET A 72 1.10 7.11 -7.98
N THR A 73 0.12 7.69 -8.64
CA THR A 73 -1.13 8.04 -7.92
C THR A 73 -1.92 6.74 -7.66
N PRO A 74 -2.45 6.46 -6.45
CA PRO A 74 -3.25 5.25 -6.23
C PRO A 74 -4.42 5.20 -7.21
N ASN A 75 -4.53 4.09 -7.96
CA ASN A 75 -5.57 3.90 -8.98
C ASN A 75 -6.53 2.75 -8.64
N LEU A 76 -6.11 1.85 -7.74
CA LEU A 76 -6.90 0.66 -7.34
C LEU A 76 -7.86 0.94 -6.17
N SER A 77 -7.79 2.12 -5.56
CA SER A 77 -8.69 2.57 -4.50
C SER A 77 -8.72 4.10 -4.47
N ASP A 78 -9.88 4.66 -4.12
CA ASP A 78 -10.07 6.12 -3.94
C ASP A 78 -9.96 6.55 -2.48
N ASP A 79 -9.84 5.60 -1.54
CA ASP A 79 -9.85 5.90 -0.11
C ASP A 79 -8.70 6.83 0.32
N PHE A 80 -7.66 6.95 -0.49
CA PHE A 80 -6.58 7.90 -0.24
C PHE A 80 -7.07 9.36 -0.17
N TRP A 81 -8.16 9.70 -0.86
CA TRP A 81 -8.79 11.02 -0.71
C TRP A 81 -9.34 11.21 0.69
N ARG A 82 -9.92 10.16 1.28
CA ARG A 82 -10.39 10.20 2.67
C ARG A 82 -9.22 10.27 3.66
N PHE A 83 -8.11 9.60 3.37
CA PHE A 83 -6.90 9.71 4.18
C PHE A 83 -6.35 11.14 4.19
N ILE A 84 -6.31 11.80 3.03
CA ILE A 84 -5.91 13.20 2.93
C ILE A 84 -6.88 14.10 3.70
N TRP A 85 -8.18 13.91 3.50
CA TRP A 85 -9.22 14.68 4.19
C TRP A 85 -9.07 14.63 5.72
N ASP A 86 -9.09 13.42 6.26
CA ASP A 86 -8.99 13.23 7.71
C ASP A 86 -7.62 13.64 8.24
N GLY A 87 -6.56 13.34 7.48
CA GLY A 87 -5.18 13.67 7.85
C GLY A 87 -4.96 15.17 8.00
N ARG A 88 -5.47 15.97 7.05
CA ARG A 88 -5.33 17.43 7.12
C ARG A 88 -6.11 18.02 8.29
N LEU A 89 -7.34 17.55 8.52
CA LEU A 89 -8.11 17.94 9.71
C LEU A 89 -7.33 17.64 10.99
N LEU A 90 -6.82 16.42 11.13
CA LEU A 90 -6.06 16.01 12.31
C LEU A 90 -4.78 16.82 12.48
N SER A 91 -4.04 17.07 11.40
CA SER A 91 -2.80 17.86 11.43
C SER A 91 -3.03 19.32 11.84
N ALA A 92 -4.23 19.83 11.63
CA ALA A 92 -4.65 21.17 12.05
C ALA A 92 -5.21 21.21 13.49
N GLY A 93 -5.20 20.08 14.20
CA GLY A 93 -5.75 19.96 15.56
C GLY A 93 -7.25 19.71 15.63
N ASN A 94 -7.92 19.53 14.47
CA ASN A 94 -9.34 19.20 14.42
C ASN A 94 -9.55 17.69 14.60
N ASN A 95 -10.68 17.31 15.21
CA ASN A 95 -11.05 15.91 15.37
C ASN A 95 -11.81 15.41 14.12
N PRO A 96 -11.25 14.54 13.26
CA PRO A 96 -11.89 14.13 12.01
C PRO A 96 -13.22 13.40 12.19
N TYR A 97 -13.44 12.78 13.35
CA TYR A 97 -14.69 12.09 13.68
C TYR A 97 -15.89 13.04 13.84
N LEU A 98 -15.65 14.35 13.97
CA LEU A 98 -16.71 15.37 14.09
C LEU A 98 -17.03 16.07 12.77
N TYR A 99 -16.25 15.82 11.71
CA TYR A 99 -16.36 16.51 10.43
C TYR A 99 -16.94 15.59 9.36
N LEU A 100 -18.23 15.77 9.08
CA LEU A 100 -18.91 15.14 7.95
C LEU A 100 -18.59 15.94 6.68
N PRO A 101 -17.90 15.38 5.67
CA PRO A 101 -17.38 16.18 4.56
C PRO A 101 -18.43 17.01 3.83
N GLU A 102 -19.60 16.44 3.55
CA GLU A 102 -20.69 17.14 2.85
C GLU A 102 -21.18 18.40 3.60
N VAL A 103 -21.20 18.34 4.94
CA VAL A 103 -21.66 19.45 5.79
C VAL A 103 -20.52 20.42 6.10
N SER A 104 -19.30 19.93 6.25
CA SER A 104 -18.18 20.71 6.75
C SER A 104 -17.30 21.34 5.66
N ARG A 105 -17.41 20.92 4.39
CA ARG A 105 -16.56 21.43 3.29
C ARG A 105 -16.55 22.96 3.18
N ASP A 106 -17.65 23.60 3.56
CA ASP A 106 -17.81 25.03 3.42
C ASP A 106 -17.32 25.84 4.63
N LEU A 107 -16.91 25.18 5.72
CA LEU A 107 -16.39 25.82 6.92
C LEU A 107 -15.03 26.49 6.66
N PRO A 108 -14.77 27.70 7.21
CA PRO A 108 -13.51 28.42 7.00
C PRO A 108 -12.26 27.60 7.34
N GLU A 109 -12.29 26.85 8.44
CA GLU A 109 -11.17 26.01 8.88
C GLU A 109 -10.92 24.81 7.97
N VAL A 110 -11.94 24.34 7.23
CA VAL A 110 -11.80 23.24 6.25
C VAL A 110 -11.26 23.79 4.94
N LYS A 111 -11.73 24.96 4.49
CA LYS A 111 -11.20 25.65 3.31
C LYS A 111 -9.73 26.03 3.47
N ALA A 112 -9.32 26.46 4.67
CA ALA A 112 -7.92 26.77 4.99
C ALA A 112 -6.97 25.58 4.82
N LEU A 113 -7.50 24.36 4.75
CA LEU A 113 -6.76 23.11 4.55
C LEU A 113 -6.80 22.62 3.09
N SER A 114 -7.31 23.44 2.17
CA SER A 114 -7.46 23.10 0.75
C SER A 114 -8.25 21.80 0.53
N LEU A 115 -9.30 21.59 1.35
CA LEU A 115 -10.10 20.38 1.36
C LEU A 115 -11.35 20.46 0.49
N ASP A 116 -11.87 21.65 0.22
CA ASP A 116 -13.15 21.91 -0.47
C ASP A 116 -13.11 21.72 -2.00
N GLY A 117 -11.93 21.73 -2.61
CA GLY A 117 -11.72 21.51 -4.04
C GLY A 117 -11.48 20.05 -4.42
N THR A 118 -10.34 19.77 -5.07
CA THR A 118 -10.00 18.44 -5.63
C THR A 118 -10.18 17.29 -4.63
N VAL A 119 -9.81 17.50 -3.36
CA VAL A 119 -9.93 16.47 -2.31
C VAL A 119 -11.40 16.11 -2.07
N TYR A 120 -12.27 17.11 -1.88
CA TYR A 120 -13.70 16.89 -1.71
C TYR A 120 -14.32 16.27 -2.96
N GLU A 121 -14.03 16.81 -4.14
CA GLU A 121 -14.66 16.37 -5.39
C GLU A 121 -14.47 14.88 -5.66
N ASN A 122 -13.28 14.36 -5.39
CA ASN A 122 -12.92 12.95 -5.60
C ASN A 122 -13.19 12.05 -4.39
N LEU A 123 -13.69 12.60 -3.28
CA LEU A 123 -13.99 11.84 -2.08
C LEU A 123 -15.18 10.88 -2.35
N ASN A 124 -14.97 9.59 -2.15
CA ASN A 124 -16.04 8.58 -2.21
C ASN A 124 -16.94 8.57 -0.96
N SER A 125 -16.51 9.24 0.11
CA SER A 125 -17.05 9.15 1.47
C SER A 125 -17.68 10.45 1.97
N LYS A 126 -18.36 11.19 1.07
CA LYS A 126 -18.86 12.55 1.34
C LYS A 126 -19.92 12.60 2.44
N THR A 127 -20.77 11.57 2.45
CA THR A 127 -22.03 11.51 3.21
C THR A 127 -21.90 10.75 4.52
N TYR A 128 -20.69 10.37 4.94
CA TYR A 128 -20.48 9.69 6.22
C TYR A 128 -19.21 10.14 6.96
N TYR A 129 -19.26 9.99 8.28
CA TYR A 129 -18.13 10.23 9.17
C TYR A 129 -17.02 9.19 8.97
N THR A 130 -15.81 9.53 9.37
CA THR A 130 -14.69 8.60 9.24
C THR A 130 -14.94 7.32 10.04
N VAL A 131 -14.62 6.19 9.41
CA VAL A 131 -14.68 4.85 10.00
C VAL A 131 -13.29 4.33 10.39
N TYR A 132 -12.24 5.10 10.11
CA TYR A 132 -10.88 4.66 10.34
C TYR A 132 -10.50 4.76 11.82
N PRO A 133 -9.92 3.72 12.43
CA PRO A 133 -9.50 3.75 13.83
C PRO A 133 -8.43 4.81 14.14
N PRO A 134 -8.23 5.18 15.42
CA PRO A 134 -7.29 6.23 15.81
C PRO A 134 -5.85 6.04 15.32
N LEU A 135 -5.38 4.79 15.22
CA LEU A 135 -4.04 4.51 14.70
C LEU A 135 -3.91 4.87 13.20
N ASN A 136 -4.93 4.58 12.41
CA ASN A 136 -4.97 4.95 10.99
C ASN A 136 -5.02 6.48 10.87
N GLN A 137 -5.85 7.12 11.70
CA GLN A 137 -5.92 8.59 11.76
C GLN A 137 -4.55 9.21 12.05
N ALA A 138 -3.78 8.66 12.99
CA ALA A 138 -2.42 9.14 13.27
C ALA A 138 -1.51 9.03 12.03
N VAL A 139 -1.58 7.93 11.28
CA VAL A 139 -0.82 7.76 10.02
C VAL A 139 -1.21 8.83 9.00
N PHE A 140 -2.51 9.13 8.87
CA PHE A 140 -3.02 10.17 7.98
C PHE A 140 -2.56 11.56 8.40
N GLY A 141 -2.60 11.87 9.70
CA GLY A 141 -2.14 13.12 10.26
C GLY A 141 -0.64 13.35 10.05
N ILE A 142 0.19 12.32 10.23
CA ILE A 142 1.64 12.39 9.94
C ILE A 142 1.86 12.69 8.46
N ALA A 143 1.13 12.02 7.58
CA ALA A 143 1.25 12.24 6.14
C ALA A 143 0.85 13.66 5.73
N ALA A 144 -0.24 14.18 6.27
CA ALA A 144 -0.68 15.55 6.03
C ALA A 144 0.30 16.59 6.58
N ALA A 145 0.80 16.38 7.81
CA ALA A 145 1.75 17.28 8.45
C ALA A 145 3.07 17.39 7.66
N LEU A 146 3.60 16.26 7.18
CA LEU A 146 4.82 16.24 6.37
C LEU A 146 4.58 16.62 4.90
N GLY A 147 3.37 16.36 4.38
CA GLY A 147 2.99 16.64 3.00
C GLY A 147 2.63 18.10 2.72
N GLN A 148 2.38 18.91 3.76
CA GLN A 148 2.15 20.36 3.67
C GLN A 148 1.08 20.75 2.64
N GLN A 149 -0.08 20.08 2.69
CA GLN A 149 -1.21 20.27 1.78
C GLN A 149 -0.92 19.96 0.28
N ASN A 150 0.22 19.34 -0.04
CA ASN A 150 0.50 18.83 -1.38
C ASN A 150 0.08 17.36 -1.49
N ILE A 151 -0.92 17.08 -2.33
CA ILE A 151 -1.50 15.74 -2.50
C ILE A 151 -0.44 14.68 -2.87
N ALA A 152 0.49 15.01 -3.77
CA ALA A 152 1.53 14.07 -4.19
C ALA A 152 2.50 13.75 -3.04
N SER A 153 2.88 14.76 -2.26
CA SER A 153 3.72 14.58 -1.07
C SER A 153 3.00 13.79 0.02
N GLU A 154 1.71 14.03 0.25
CA GLU A 154 0.90 13.28 1.23
C GLU A 154 0.80 11.80 0.86
N ILE A 155 0.52 11.50 -0.42
CA ILE A 155 0.52 10.13 -0.96
C ILE A 155 1.90 9.47 -0.79
N PHE A 156 2.97 10.21 -1.10
CA PHE A 156 4.34 9.72 -0.96
C PHE A 156 4.65 9.35 0.49
N VAL A 157 4.33 10.23 1.46
CA VAL A 157 4.57 9.97 2.88
C VAL A 157 3.74 8.79 3.37
N LEU A 158 2.45 8.70 3.00
CA LEU A 158 1.61 7.54 3.32
C LEU A 158 2.26 6.24 2.87
N ARG A 159 2.79 6.20 1.64
CA ARG A 159 3.44 5.00 1.12
C ARG A 159 4.76 4.69 1.80
N MET A 160 5.54 5.70 2.13
CA MET A 160 6.76 5.50 2.92
C MET A 160 6.43 4.88 4.27
N LEU A 161 5.40 5.36 4.97
CA LEU A 161 4.94 4.77 6.23
C LEU A 161 4.48 3.32 6.05
N VAL A 162 3.74 3.00 4.98
CA VAL A 162 3.33 1.63 4.66
C VAL A 162 4.54 0.72 4.41
N ILE A 163 5.51 1.16 3.59
CA ILE A 163 6.72 0.38 3.31
C ILE A 163 7.53 0.16 4.59
N LEU A 164 7.65 1.18 5.45
CA LEU A 164 8.31 1.04 6.74
C LEU A 164 7.58 0.04 7.66
N ALA A 165 6.24 0.07 7.69
CA ALA A 165 5.44 -0.90 8.44
C ALA A 165 5.60 -2.33 7.89
N GLU A 166 5.68 -2.50 6.57
CA GLU A 166 5.96 -3.79 5.94
C GLU A 166 7.34 -4.33 6.31
N LEU A 167 8.38 -3.47 6.25
CA LEU A 167 9.74 -3.84 6.67
C LEU A 167 9.79 -4.18 8.16
N ALA A 168 9.15 -3.38 9.01
CA ALA A 168 9.03 -3.65 10.44
C ALA A 168 8.35 -5.00 10.69
N THR A 169 7.26 -5.29 9.97
CA THR A 169 6.54 -6.57 10.05
C THR A 169 7.43 -7.74 9.65
N MET A 170 8.19 -7.62 8.55
CA MET A 170 9.16 -8.65 8.12
C MET A 170 10.24 -8.89 9.18
N LEU A 171 10.75 -7.83 9.82
CA LEU A 171 11.74 -7.93 10.90
C LEU A 171 11.16 -8.59 12.17
N LEU A 172 9.96 -8.18 12.59
CA LEU A 172 9.28 -8.77 13.75
C LEU A 172 8.96 -10.25 13.52
N LEU A 173 8.41 -10.61 12.35
CA LEU A 173 8.15 -12.00 11.98
C LEU A 173 9.43 -12.82 11.99
N SER A 174 10.55 -12.28 11.49
CA SER A 174 11.84 -12.96 11.51
C SER A 174 12.33 -13.23 12.94
N LYS A 175 12.17 -12.24 13.85
CA LYS A 175 12.50 -12.40 15.28
C LYS A 175 11.62 -13.46 15.95
N ILE A 176 10.30 -13.44 15.70
CA ILE A 176 9.35 -14.41 16.26
C ILE A 176 9.68 -15.83 15.79
N LEU A 177 9.96 -16.02 14.49
CA LEU A 177 10.31 -17.34 13.95
C LEU A 177 11.61 -17.88 14.55
N THR A 178 12.61 -17.01 14.73
CA THR A 178 13.88 -17.37 15.36
C THR A 178 13.68 -17.75 16.83
N ALA A 179 12.89 -16.97 17.58
CA ALA A 179 12.54 -17.26 18.97
C ALA A 179 11.79 -18.60 19.11
N ARG A 180 10.96 -18.96 18.13
CA ARG A 180 10.24 -20.24 18.07
C ARG A 180 11.03 -21.38 17.41
N ARG A 181 12.32 -21.19 17.10
CA ARG A 181 13.20 -22.17 16.43
C ARG A 181 12.64 -22.70 15.11
N LYS A 182 11.83 -21.89 14.40
CA LYS A 182 11.26 -22.23 13.08
C LYS A 182 12.20 -21.74 11.97
N PRO A 183 12.33 -22.49 10.85
CA PRO A 183 13.23 -22.11 9.77
C PRO A 183 12.71 -20.87 9.01
N LEU A 184 13.55 -19.83 8.94
CA LEU A 184 13.25 -18.54 8.30
C LEU A 184 12.87 -18.67 6.82
N ASN A 185 13.56 -19.57 6.10
CA ASN A 185 13.44 -19.71 4.64
C ASN A 185 12.08 -20.21 4.14
N ARG A 186 11.25 -20.83 5.00
CA ARG A 186 10.00 -21.47 4.59
C ARG A 186 8.74 -20.73 5.05
N HIS A 187 8.84 -19.88 6.08
CA HIS A 187 7.69 -19.31 6.77
C HIS A 187 7.54 -17.79 6.61
N VAL A 188 8.59 -17.08 6.17
CA VAL A 188 8.48 -15.64 5.84
C VAL A 188 7.74 -15.42 4.52
N VAL A 189 7.76 -16.41 3.61
CA VAL A 189 7.11 -16.35 2.29
C VAL A 189 5.74 -17.04 2.27
N CYS A 190 5.46 -17.90 3.25
CA CYS A 190 4.21 -18.64 3.36
C CYS A 190 3.56 -18.36 4.71
N ILE A 191 2.60 -17.43 4.75
CA ILE A 191 1.58 -17.41 5.81
C ILE A 191 0.54 -18.46 5.43
N GLN A 192 0.92 -19.74 5.46
CA GLN A 192 -0.03 -20.83 5.29
C GLN A 192 0.07 -21.72 6.52
N PRO A 193 -1.03 -21.90 7.27
CA PRO A 193 -1.10 -22.95 8.27
C PRO A 193 -1.32 -24.25 7.49
N VAL A 194 -0.24 -24.90 7.07
CA VAL A 194 -0.33 -26.30 6.68
C VAL A 194 0.59 -27.06 7.62
N SER A 195 -0.04 -27.50 8.70
CA SER A 195 0.34 -28.67 9.49
C SER A 195 0.90 -29.76 8.56
N HIS A 196 2.00 -30.36 8.98
CA HIS A 196 2.80 -31.37 8.27
C HIS A 196 4.03 -30.78 7.55
N CYS A 197 4.98 -30.31 8.38
CA CYS A 197 6.39 -30.66 8.22
C CYS A 197 6.74 -31.67 9.30
#